data_AF-A0A8T2P756-F1
#
_entry.id   AF-A0A8T2P756-F1
#
_cell.length_a   1.000
_cell.length_b   1.000
_cell.length_c   1.000
_cell.angle_alpha   90.00
_cell.angle_beta   90.00
_cell.angle_gamma   90.00
#
_symmetry.space_group_name_H-M   'P 1'
#
loop_
_entity.id
_entity.type
_entity.pdbx_description
1 polymer ?
#
loop_
_entity_poly.entity_id
_entity_poly.type
_entity_poly.pdbx_seq_one_letter_code
_entity_poly.pdbx_strand_id
1 'polypeptide(L)'
;DLDITDLSAMVEHGGLDIMCLNKYRHSSSSSSTPKKGRKRFNRLRVSLSGDYPKKNAEIVSAQYGINLLLFGTALMLAVSYHGPVVREEHLLSFITTIMIMQLLWMLWYIVRRDRQKTSLWEKDAHAGTRWLRGGITVLALVSLIMDAFRIGQYVGYKACVSAVQGVYPVIHTFHTISQVHFLWFHIKDVIKTFETFERFGVIHAVFTNLLLWCNGVMSESEHFMKAHKEKLSGPDMQNHTEACSMFSNSLYYLYPFNIEYHILVSAMLFVMWKNIGRTIDHQHNRKRPVTKNTGLIVGPILGLVALAGTISVLAMYVVKHKESYKGSDNIMFYTHGIVMLASMCMAGALGLLLYRAQNLPLDSSKIPSRQLDTELLFGSSVGSWLMSWCSVVAVTAQGAPGHSWAEILYSLLLVLEKYVQNLFIVESLYRKEEDGEKQGAESSVSPVVFSVTTPPLDPPCNGIINQAYDNQEGAFGSRVENGLMHSCPPRHPESPLSSPTSRAVTPGLRRQILRNIAVFLFLCNISLWLLPALGCRPQYGNRLEQETFGFAIWAMVLNFAMPLNLFYRMHSVASLFEVFQKV
;
A
#
# COMPACT_ATOMS: atom_id res chain seq x y z
N ASP A 1 13.71 -37.70 83.65
CA ASP A 1 15.01 -37.11 83.28
C ASP A 1 14.69 -35.70 82.78
N LEU A 2 14.32 -34.73 83.62
CA LEU A 2 14.85 -34.26 84.93
C LEU A 2 16.08 -33.32 84.77
N ASP A 3 16.13 -32.31 85.65
CA ASP A 3 17.02 -31.13 85.72
C ASP A 3 16.94 -30.13 84.53
N ILE A 4 16.51 -28.86 84.66
CA ILE A 4 16.42 -27.85 85.76
C ILE A 4 17.75 -27.11 86.03
N THR A 5 17.65 -25.84 86.48
CA THR A 5 18.70 -24.82 86.78
C THR A 5 19.20 -24.00 85.57
N ASP A 6 19.29 -22.65 85.63
CA ASP A 6 18.74 -21.73 86.64
C ASP A 6 18.50 -20.26 86.16
N LEU A 7 17.92 -19.44 87.06
CA LEU A 7 18.08 -17.98 87.34
C LEU A 7 18.87 -17.06 86.35
N SER A 8 18.57 -15.75 86.20
CA SER A 8 17.63 -14.86 86.91
C SER A 8 17.34 -13.53 86.14
N ALA A 9 16.21 -12.91 86.49
CA ALA A 9 15.85 -11.47 86.54
C ALA A 9 16.50 -10.37 85.65
N MET A 10 15.62 -9.43 85.23
CA MET A 10 15.84 -7.96 85.07
C MET A 10 16.76 -7.45 83.93
N VAL A 11 16.61 -6.21 83.41
CA VAL A 11 15.41 -5.37 83.15
C VAL A 11 15.80 -4.24 82.16
N GLU A 12 14.80 -3.57 81.57
CA GLU A 12 14.89 -2.28 80.88
C GLU A 12 15.52 -2.13 79.48
N HIS A 13 14.93 -1.15 78.79
CA HIS A 13 15.06 -0.72 77.41
C HIS A 13 16.40 -0.03 77.06
N GLY A 14 16.73 0.01 75.77
CA GLY A 14 17.41 1.19 75.20
C GLY A 14 18.10 1.01 73.84
N GLY A 15 17.80 1.92 72.90
CA GLY A 15 18.74 2.30 71.82
C GLY A 15 18.66 1.55 70.48
N LEU A 16 18.64 2.31 69.39
CA LEU A 16 19.11 1.87 68.06
C LEU A 16 20.56 2.33 67.89
N ASP A 17 21.36 1.58 67.11
CA ASP A 17 22.08 2.06 65.91
C ASP A 17 23.02 0.95 65.38
N ILE A 18 22.99 0.51 64.10
CA ILE A 18 23.30 1.14 62.80
C ILE A 18 24.76 0.88 62.34
N MET A 19 24.90 0.35 61.11
CA MET A 19 26.12 0.13 60.28
C MET A 19 27.19 -0.86 60.82
N CYS A 20 27.55 -1.96 60.14
CA CYS A 20 28.07 -2.20 58.76
C CYS A 20 29.61 -2.10 58.61
N LEU A 21 30.31 -3.24 58.43
CA LEU A 21 31.58 -3.30 57.67
C LEU A 21 32.02 -4.73 57.22
N ASN A 22 31.58 -5.10 56.01
CA ASN A 22 32.34 -5.62 54.85
C ASN A 22 33.63 -6.49 55.01
N LYS A 23 33.73 -7.54 54.15
CA LYS A 23 34.95 -8.31 53.72
C LYS A 23 35.69 -9.16 54.79
N TYR A 24 36.45 -10.21 54.44
CA TYR A 24 36.81 -10.81 53.14
C TYR A 24 36.58 -12.35 53.12
N ARG A 25 37.19 -13.10 52.18
CA ARG A 25 36.80 -14.47 51.75
C ARG A 25 38.04 -15.25 51.30
N HIS A 26 38.12 -16.59 51.46
CA HIS A 26 38.55 -17.53 50.39
C HIS A 26 38.60 -19.04 50.76
N SER A 27 38.04 -19.89 49.86
CA SER A 27 38.50 -21.27 49.48
C SER A 27 38.43 -22.41 50.53
N SER A 28 38.10 -23.69 50.24
CA SER A 28 37.63 -24.46 49.06
C SER A 28 36.82 -25.69 49.55
N SER A 29 35.61 -26.02 49.06
CA SER A 29 35.27 -26.90 47.91
C SER A 29 35.60 -28.41 48.10
N SER A 30 34.81 -29.43 47.69
CA SER A 30 33.57 -29.43 46.89
C SER A 30 32.81 -30.80 46.91
N SER A 31 31.54 -30.81 46.48
CA SER A 31 30.96 -31.88 45.63
C SER A 31 29.66 -31.36 44.97
N SER A 32 29.33 -31.77 43.73
CA SER A 32 28.08 -31.33 43.05
C SER A 32 27.69 -32.13 41.78
N THR A 33 26.38 -32.28 41.55
CA THR A 33 25.77 -32.88 40.34
C THR A 33 24.82 -31.88 39.61
N PRO A 34 24.39 -32.12 38.35
CA PRO A 34 24.44 -31.06 37.34
C PRO A 34 23.15 -30.23 37.13
N LYS A 35 23.02 -29.09 37.82
CA LYS A 35 22.04 -28.02 37.46
C LYS A 35 22.46 -27.17 36.22
N LYS A 36 23.40 -27.66 35.38
CA LYS A 36 24.06 -26.88 34.30
C LYS A 36 23.24 -26.78 33.01
N GLY A 37 22.60 -27.85 32.53
CA GLY A 37 21.94 -27.90 31.21
C GLY A 37 20.80 -26.90 31.03
N ARG A 38 19.78 -26.96 31.91
CA ARG A 38 18.59 -26.08 31.86
C ARG A 38 18.95 -24.60 32.03
N LYS A 39 19.99 -24.28 32.82
CA LYS A 39 20.55 -22.93 32.93
C LYS A 39 21.30 -22.49 31.66
N ARG A 40 22.01 -23.39 30.96
CA ARG A 40 22.65 -23.08 29.67
C ARG A 40 21.61 -22.77 28.59
N PHE A 41 20.55 -23.57 28.47
CA PHE A 41 19.45 -23.30 27.52
C PHE A 41 18.71 -21.99 27.80
N ASN A 42 18.33 -21.71 29.05
CA ASN A 42 17.72 -20.42 29.38
C ASN A 42 18.69 -19.24 29.18
N ARG A 43 19.98 -19.38 29.51
CA ARG A 43 20.98 -18.32 29.26
C ARG A 43 21.23 -18.11 27.76
N LEU A 44 21.20 -19.14 26.94
CA LEU A 44 21.29 -19.02 25.48
C LEU A 44 20.04 -18.34 24.90
N ARG A 45 18.84 -18.72 25.38
CA ARG A 45 17.55 -18.12 24.99
C ARG A 45 17.46 -16.64 25.39
N VAL A 46 18.04 -16.25 26.52
CA VAL A 46 18.20 -14.85 26.93
C VAL A 46 19.28 -14.15 26.09
N SER A 47 20.42 -14.80 25.82
CA SER A 47 21.52 -14.23 25.01
C SER A 47 21.16 -14.02 23.54
N LEU A 48 20.19 -14.77 22.99
CA LEU A 48 19.61 -14.56 21.66
C LEU A 48 18.43 -13.56 21.66
N SER A 49 18.02 -13.08 22.83
CA SER A 49 16.91 -12.15 23.03
C SER A 49 17.34 -10.81 23.67
N GLY A 50 18.62 -10.65 24.01
CA GLY A 50 19.18 -9.42 24.56
C GLY A 50 19.64 -8.49 23.45
N ASP A 51 18.86 -7.43 23.21
CA ASP A 51 19.22 -6.19 22.52
C ASP A 51 20.21 -6.30 21.34
N TYR A 52 19.95 -7.20 20.40
CA TYR A 52 20.50 -7.07 19.06
C TYR A 52 19.95 -5.76 18.48
N PRO A 53 20.79 -4.74 18.17
CA PRO A 53 20.31 -3.39 17.94
C PRO A 53 19.37 -3.38 16.73
N LYS A 54 18.20 -2.74 16.88
CA LYS A 54 17.05 -2.91 15.96
C LYS A 54 17.40 -2.67 14.48
N LYS A 55 18.34 -1.77 14.18
CA LYS A 55 18.83 -1.55 12.80
C LYS A 55 19.55 -2.77 12.23
N ASN A 56 20.36 -3.47 13.03
CA ASN A 56 21.04 -4.68 12.59
C ASN A 56 20.05 -5.84 12.39
N ALA A 57 19.02 -5.95 13.26
CA ALA A 57 17.94 -6.93 13.07
C ALA A 57 17.21 -6.70 11.73
N GLU A 58 16.97 -5.43 11.37
CA GLU A 58 16.42 -5.06 10.06
C GLU A 58 17.36 -5.50 8.92
N ILE A 59 18.62 -5.04 8.95
CA ILE A 59 19.63 -5.29 7.90
C ILE A 59 19.85 -6.79 7.66
N VAL A 60 20.06 -7.60 8.71
CA VAL A 60 20.32 -9.04 8.53
C VAL A 60 19.07 -9.78 8.03
N SER A 61 17.87 -9.36 8.46
CA SER A 61 16.62 -9.93 7.94
C SER A 61 16.42 -9.59 6.44
N ALA A 62 16.75 -8.35 6.03
CA ALA A 62 16.72 -7.94 4.63
C ALA A 62 17.78 -8.68 3.79
N GLN A 63 19.01 -8.83 4.30
CA GLN A 63 20.08 -9.60 3.64
C GLN A 63 19.67 -11.07 3.43
N TYR A 64 19.10 -11.72 4.44
CA TYR A 64 18.55 -13.07 4.31
C TYR A 64 17.50 -13.15 3.19
N GLY A 65 16.54 -12.21 3.18
CA GLY A 65 15.48 -12.17 2.18
C GLY A 65 15.99 -11.94 0.74
N ILE A 66 16.95 -11.03 0.57
CA ILE A 66 17.59 -10.78 -0.73
C ILE A 66 18.35 -12.02 -1.22
N ASN A 67 19.08 -12.72 -0.35
CA ASN A 67 19.75 -13.97 -0.72
C ASN A 67 18.76 -15.08 -1.09
N LEU A 68 17.61 -15.15 -0.40
CA LEU A 68 16.53 -16.10 -0.73
C LEU A 68 15.97 -15.82 -2.14
N LEU A 69 15.74 -14.56 -2.48
CA LEU A 69 15.30 -14.15 -3.82
C LEU A 69 16.36 -14.49 -4.88
N LEU A 70 17.61 -14.11 -4.67
CA LEU A 70 18.71 -14.35 -5.61
C LEU A 70 18.94 -15.85 -5.87
N PHE A 71 18.81 -16.71 -4.85
CA PHE A 71 18.89 -18.15 -5.03
C PHE A 71 17.72 -18.68 -5.89
N GLY A 72 16.50 -18.23 -5.61
CA GLY A 72 15.33 -18.66 -6.37
C GLY A 72 15.30 -18.15 -7.81
N THR A 73 15.74 -16.91 -8.07
CA THR A 73 15.84 -16.38 -9.45
C THR A 73 16.99 -17.01 -10.22
N ALA A 74 18.12 -17.35 -9.58
CA ALA A 74 19.16 -18.15 -10.20
C ALA A 74 18.65 -19.56 -10.58
N LEU A 75 17.81 -20.18 -9.74
CA LEU A 75 17.18 -21.46 -10.04
C LEU A 75 16.18 -21.35 -11.21
N MET A 76 15.39 -20.28 -11.29
CA MET A 76 14.50 -19.99 -12.44
C MET A 76 15.28 -19.77 -13.74
N LEU A 77 16.39 -19.04 -13.68
CA LEU A 77 17.27 -18.83 -14.84
C LEU A 77 17.89 -20.16 -15.32
N ALA A 78 18.24 -21.05 -14.39
CA ALA A 78 18.77 -22.38 -14.70
C ALA A 78 17.71 -23.35 -15.27
N VAL A 79 16.42 -23.17 -14.95
CA VAL A 79 15.30 -23.90 -15.61
C VAL A 79 14.98 -23.30 -16.98
N SER A 80 15.05 -21.96 -17.11
CA SER A 80 14.80 -21.24 -18.36
C SER A 80 15.83 -21.58 -19.44
N TYR A 81 17.06 -21.90 -19.04
CA TYR A 81 18.07 -22.49 -19.91
C TYR A 81 17.81 -24.00 -20.05
N HIS A 82 17.53 -24.50 -21.26
CA HIS A 82 17.15 -25.90 -21.52
C HIS A 82 18.30 -26.92 -21.38
N GLY A 83 19.05 -26.88 -20.28
CA GLY A 83 20.06 -27.87 -19.93
C GLY A 83 19.48 -29.04 -19.11
N PRO A 84 20.05 -30.25 -19.21
CA PRO A 84 19.50 -31.45 -18.55
C PRO A 84 19.67 -31.47 -17.01
N VAL A 85 20.40 -30.49 -16.44
CA VAL A 85 20.83 -30.49 -15.03
C VAL A 85 19.77 -29.94 -14.07
N VAL A 86 18.96 -28.96 -14.50
CA VAL A 86 18.00 -28.27 -13.62
C VAL A 86 16.60 -28.30 -14.25
N ARG A 87 15.78 -29.22 -13.75
CA ARG A 87 14.39 -29.44 -14.18
C ARG A 87 13.40 -28.62 -13.35
N GLU A 88 12.24 -28.31 -13.91
CA GLU A 88 11.11 -27.60 -13.25
C GLU A 88 10.78 -28.17 -11.85
N GLU A 89 10.81 -29.49 -11.69
CA GLU A 89 10.56 -30.19 -10.42
C GLU A 89 11.43 -29.70 -9.25
N HIS A 90 12.69 -29.30 -9.52
CA HIS A 90 13.60 -28.81 -8.47
C HIS A 90 13.21 -27.38 -8.04
N LEU A 91 12.74 -26.55 -8.96
CA LEU A 91 12.18 -25.23 -8.67
C LEU A 91 10.86 -25.35 -7.87
N LEU A 92 9.93 -26.19 -8.32
CA LEU A 92 8.69 -26.48 -7.61
C LEU A 92 8.95 -27.02 -6.20
N SER A 93 9.93 -27.92 -6.03
CA SER A 93 10.33 -28.44 -4.71
C SER A 93 10.93 -27.35 -3.81
N PHE A 94 11.77 -26.47 -4.35
CA PHE A 94 12.31 -25.32 -3.60
C PHE A 94 11.20 -24.37 -3.13
N ILE A 95 10.30 -23.98 -4.04
CA ILE A 95 9.17 -23.08 -3.72
C ILE A 95 8.22 -23.75 -2.69
N THR A 96 7.96 -25.05 -2.83
CA THR A 96 7.19 -25.82 -1.83
C THR A 96 7.85 -25.80 -0.46
N THR A 97 9.17 -25.92 -0.39
CA THR A 97 9.93 -25.91 0.87
C THR A 97 9.82 -24.56 1.60
N ILE A 98 9.94 -23.44 0.88
CA ILE A 98 9.79 -22.10 1.49
C ILE A 98 8.34 -21.83 1.90
N MET A 99 7.34 -22.28 1.13
CA MET A 99 5.93 -22.19 1.55
C MET A 99 5.65 -22.95 2.85
N ILE A 100 6.22 -24.16 3.01
CA ILE A 100 6.11 -24.96 4.24
C ILE A 100 6.77 -24.24 5.42
N MET A 101 7.96 -23.64 5.22
CA MET A 101 8.62 -22.88 6.28
C MET A 101 7.81 -21.63 6.70
N GLN A 102 7.19 -20.93 5.74
CA GLN A 102 6.28 -19.82 6.04
C GLN A 102 5.02 -20.30 6.78
N LEU A 103 4.42 -21.41 6.37
CA LEU A 103 3.25 -22.02 7.05
C LEU A 103 3.55 -22.36 8.51
N LEU A 104 4.70 -22.99 8.78
CA LEU A 104 5.15 -23.31 10.14
C LEU A 104 5.37 -22.04 10.99
N TRP A 105 5.93 -20.98 10.39
CA TRP A 105 6.08 -19.69 11.07
C TRP A 105 4.73 -19.01 11.38
N MET A 106 3.80 -18.97 10.41
CA MET A 106 2.47 -18.38 10.61
C MET A 106 1.68 -19.13 11.70
N LEU A 107 1.73 -20.46 11.71
CA LEU A 107 1.11 -21.28 12.75
C LEU A 107 1.74 -21.02 14.13
N TRP A 108 3.08 -20.98 14.22
CA TRP A 108 3.79 -20.62 15.45
C TRP A 108 3.38 -19.24 15.96
N TYR A 109 3.28 -18.24 15.07
CA TYR A 109 2.90 -16.88 15.41
C TYR A 109 1.48 -16.84 16.00
N ILE A 110 0.50 -17.48 15.35
CA ILE A 110 -0.89 -17.53 15.80
C ILE A 110 -0.99 -18.23 17.17
N VAL A 111 -0.42 -19.43 17.32
CA VAL A 111 -0.45 -20.21 18.57
C VAL A 111 0.26 -19.48 19.72
N ARG A 112 1.38 -18.80 19.43
CA ARG A 112 2.08 -17.97 20.41
C ARG A 112 1.21 -16.78 20.84
N ARG A 113 0.64 -16.07 19.87
CA ARG A 113 -0.13 -14.83 20.09
C ARG A 113 -1.38 -15.07 20.92
N ASP A 114 -2.09 -16.18 20.70
CA ASP A 114 -3.26 -16.53 21.51
C ASP A 114 -2.91 -16.73 23.00
N ARG A 115 -1.70 -17.22 23.28
CA ARG A 115 -1.15 -17.37 24.64
C ARG A 115 -0.67 -16.06 25.28
N GLN A 116 -0.68 -14.93 24.55
CA GLN A 116 -0.26 -13.60 25.04
C GLN A 116 -1.44 -12.60 25.16
N LYS A 117 -2.65 -13.09 25.44
CA LYS A 117 -3.93 -12.34 25.52
C LYS A 117 -4.02 -11.21 26.56
N THR A 118 -2.98 -10.93 27.34
CA THR A 118 -3.04 -10.11 28.58
C THR A 118 -2.64 -8.63 28.45
N SER A 119 -2.60 -8.07 27.24
CA SER A 119 -2.26 -6.64 27.02
C SER A 119 -3.26 -5.98 26.06
N LEU A 120 -3.58 -4.70 26.29
CA LEU A 120 -4.26 -3.89 25.28
C LEU A 120 -3.25 -3.54 24.19
N TRP A 121 -3.45 -4.11 22.99
CA TRP A 121 -2.56 -3.88 21.86
C TRP A 121 -3.01 -2.67 21.03
N GLU A 122 -2.11 -1.70 20.87
CA GLU A 122 -2.24 -0.64 19.87
C GLU A 122 -2.37 -1.25 18.47
N LYS A 123 -3.41 -0.87 17.75
CA LYS A 123 -3.61 -1.21 16.34
C LYS A 123 -3.33 0.01 15.49
N ASP A 124 -2.49 -0.15 14.49
CA ASP A 124 -2.19 0.93 13.57
C ASP A 124 -3.44 1.30 12.76
N ALA A 125 -3.93 2.52 12.92
CA ALA A 125 -5.15 3.00 12.26
C ALA A 125 -4.98 2.99 10.73
N HIS A 126 -3.79 3.29 10.24
CA HIS A 126 -3.49 3.48 8.82
C HIS A 126 -3.03 2.19 8.12
N ALA A 127 -2.48 1.21 8.85
CA ALA A 127 -2.01 -0.05 8.23
C ALA A 127 -3.16 -0.89 7.64
N GLY A 128 -3.31 -0.90 6.32
CA GLY A 128 -4.29 -1.71 5.59
C GLY A 128 -5.73 -1.19 5.69
N THR A 129 -6.19 -0.47 4.67
CA THR A 129 -7.59 -0.04 4.53
C THR A 129 -8.53 -1.25 4.33
N ARG A 130 -9.82 -1.08 4.65
CA ARG A 130 -10.80 -2.20 4.54
C ARG A 130 -10.94 -2.73 3.12
N TRP A 131 -10.90 -1.84 2.12
CA TRP A 131 -11.00 -2.18 0.70
C TRP A 131 -9.83 -3.05 0.23
N LEU A 132 -8.60 -2.72 0.66
CA LEU A 132 -7.37 -3.43 0.29
C LEU A 132 -7.39 -4.89 0.75
N ARG A 133 -7.95 -5.16 1.94
CA ARG A 133 -8.22 -6.52 2.44
C ARG A 133 -9.25 -7.27 1.60
N GLY A 134 -10.28 -6.57 1.14
CA GLY A 134 -11.29 -7.11 0.22
C GLY A 134 -10.67 -7.54 -1.11
N GLY A 135 -9.88 -6.66 -1.74
CA GLY A 135 -9.17 -6.97 -2.99
C GLY A 135 -8.26 -8.20 -2.88
N ILE A 136 -7.45 -8.27 -1.82
CA ILE A 136 -6.59 -9.45 -1.54
C ILE A 136 -7.42 -10.73 -1.36
N THR A 137 -8.61 -10.63 -0.73
CA THR A 137 -9.50 -11.79 -0.53
C THR A 137 -10.13 -12.27 -1.85
N VAL A 138 -10.51 -11.35 -2.74
CA VAL A 138 -11.03 -11.68 -4.07
C VAL A 138 -9.94 -12.32 -4.94
N LEU A 139 -8.74 -11.74 -4.99
CA LEU A 139 -7.63 -12.30 -5.77
C LEU A 139 -7.17 -13.66 -5.23
N ALA A 140 -7.19 -13.85 -3.91
CA ALA A 140 -6.95 -15.16 -3.31
C ALA A 140 -8.01 -16.20 -3.70
N LEU A 141 -9.30 -15.83 -3.78
CA LEU A 141 -10.35 -16.74 -4.23
C LEU A 141 -10.12 -17.19 -5.69
N VAL A 142 -9.70 -16.28 -6.56
CA VAL A 142 -9.34 -16.59 -7.96
C VAL A 142 -8.09 -17.48 -8.04
N SER A 143 -7.08 -17.23 -7.21
CA SER A 143 -5.90 -18.09 -7.05
C SER A 143 -6.26 -19.51 -6.59
N LEU A 144 -7.17 -19.64 -5.62
CA LEU A 144 -7.65 -20.95 -5.13
C LEU A 144 -8.46 -21.73 -6.18
N ILE A 145 -9.19 -21.04 -7.06
CA ILE A 145 -9.87 -21.66 -8.22
C ILE A 145 -8.83 -22.20 -9.23
N MET A 146 -7.77 -21.44 -9.50
CA MET A 146 -6.66 -21.88 -10.35
C MET A 146 -5.96 -23.13 -9.79
N ASP A 147 -5.69 -23.18 -8.48
CA ASP A 147 -5.11 -24.36 -7.84
C ASP A 147 -6.06 -25.56 -7.86
N ALA A 148 -7.37 -25.35 -7.68
CA ALA A 148 -8.36 -26.42 -7.82
C ALA A 148 -8.35 -27.03 -9.24
N PHE A 149 -8.19 -26.21 -10.29
CA PHE A 149 -8.01 -26.71 -11.66
C PHE A 149 -6.68 -27.44 -11.86
N ARG A 150 -5.57 -26.98 -11.27
CA ARG A 150 -4.28 -27.70 -11.30
C ARG A 150 -4.36 -29.06 -10.61
N ILE A 151 -5.02 -29.13 -9.45
CA ILE A 151 -5.27 -30.39 -8.74
C ILE A 151 -6.17 -31.31 -9.58
N GLY A 152 -7.19 -30.77 -10.25
CA GLY A 152 -8.03 -31.51 -11.19
C GLY A 152 -7.23 -32.12 -12.36
N GLN A 153 -6.38 -31.32 -13.02
CA GLN A 153 -5.47 -31.81 -14.07
C GLN A 153 -4.52 -32.89 -13.55
N TYR A 154 -3.85 -32.67 -12.41
CA TYR A 154 -2.96 -33.66 -11.81
C TYR A 154 -3.71 -34.97 -11.50
N VAL A 155 -4.94 -34.89 -11.01
CA VAL A 155 -5.77 -36.08 -10.72
C VAL A 155 -6.19 -36.81 -12.00
N GLY A 156 -6.44 -36.11 -13.10
CA GLY A 156 -6.75 -36.71 -14.40
C GLY A 156 -5.57 -37.41 -15.08
N TYR A 157 -4.34 -36.90 -14.90
CA TYR A 157 -3.16 -37.35 -15.64
C TYR A 157 -2.06 -38.02 -14.78
N LYS A 158 -2.36 -38.45 -13.55
CA LYS A 158 -1.42 -38.98 -12.54
C LYS A 158 -0.31 -39.93 -13.03
N ALA A 159 -0.56 -40.71 -14.08
CA ALA A 159 0.41 -41.68 -14.62
C ALA A 159 1.58 -41.02 -15.39
N CYS A 160 1.43 -39.77 -15.84
CA CYS A 160 2.35 -39.09 -16.77
C CYS A 160 3.07 -37.88 -16.16
N VAL A 161 2.88 -37.58 -14.87
CA VAL A 161 3.33 -36.34 -14.20
C VAL A 161 4.08 -36.61 -12.90
N SER A 162 5.07 -35.77 -12.58
CA SER A 162 5.85 -35.94 -11.34
C SER A 162 5.00 -35.60 -10.11
N ALA A 163 5.19 -36.35 -9.01
CA ALA A 163 4.45 -36.15 -7.76
C ALA A 163 4.58 -34.71 -7.21
N VAL A 164 5.69 -34.02 -7.50
CA VAL A 164 5.91 -32.63 -7.09
C VAL A 164 4.86 -31.68 -7.70
N GLN A 165 4.42 -31.92 -8.94
CA GLN A 165 3.39 -31.11 -9.61
C GLN A 165 2.00 -31.28 -8.97
N GLY A 166 1.75 -32.38 -8.24
CA GLY A 166 0.54 -32.58 -7.43
C GLY A 166 0.65 -32.02 -6.01
N VAL A 167 1.83 -32.09 -5.39
CA VAL A 167 2.08 -31.56 -4.04
C VAL A 167 2.09 -30.03 -4.02
N TYR A 168 2.71 -29.40 -5.03
CA TYR A 168 2.83 -27.93 -5.12
C TYR A 168 1.50 -27.18 -4.97
N PRO A 169 0.43 -27.42 -5.78
CA PRO A 169 -0.81 -26.66 -5.68
C PRO A 169 -1.59 -26.95 -4.38
N VAL A 170 -1.43 -28.15 -3.79
CA VAL A 170 -2.03 -28.47 -2.48
C VAL A 170 -1.37 -27.65 -1.36
N ILE A 171 -0.03 -27.56 -1.35
CA ILE A 171 0.68 -26.70 -0.39
C ILE A 171 0.38 -25.22 -0.64
N HIS A 172 0.30 -24.80 -1.90
CA HIS A 172 -0.07 -23.43 -2.30
C HIS A 172 -1.49 -23.04 -1.84
N THR A 173 -2.45 -23.98 -1.93
CA THR A 173 -3.82 -23.84 -1.39
C THR A 173 -3.79 -23.55 0.12
N PHE A 174 -3.10 -24.39 0.91
CA PHE A 174 -3.00 -24.19 2.37
C PHE A 174 -2.23 -22.92 2.74
N HIS A 175 -1.16 -22.59 1.99
CA HIS A 175 -0.39 -21.35 2.14
C HIS A 175 -1.27 -20.12 1.93
N THR A 176 -1.97 -20.05 0.79
CA THR A 176 -2.87 -18.94 0.41
C THR A 176 -3.97 -18.71 1.44
N ILE A 177 -4.65 -19.77 1.89
CA ILE A 177 -5.69 -19.68 2.94
C ILE A 177 -5.11 -19.14 4.25
N SER A 178 -3.98 -19.71 4.70
CA SER A 178 -3.30 -19.30 5.95
C SER A 178 -2.79 -17.86 5.89
N GLN A 179 -2.32 -17.44 4.72
CA GLN A 179 -1.78 -16.12 4.45
C GLN A 179 -2.89 -15.05 4.40
N VAL A 180 -4.04 -15.33 3.77
CA VAL A 180 -5.22 -14.44 3.83
C VAL A 180 -5.72 -14.29 5.27
N HIS A 181 -5.84 -15.39 6.02
CA HIS A 181 -6.20 -15.35 7.43
C HIS A 181 -5.22 -14.48 8.24
N PHE A 182 -3.92 -14.71 8.08
CA PHE A 182 -2.88 -13.94 8.74
C PHE A 182 -2.98 -12.44 8.41
N LEU A 183 -3.10 -12.05 7.14
CA LEU A 183 -3.23 -10.65 6.73
C LEU A 183 -4.52 -10.01 7.25
N TRP A 184 -5.62 -10.76 7.26
CA TRP A 184 -6.91 -10.26 7.74
C TRP A 184 -6.88 -9.94 9.25
N PHE A 185 -6.32 -10.83 10.06
CA PHE A 185 -6.33 -10.68 11.52
C PHE A 185 -5.10 -10.00 12.12
N HIS A 186 -3.94 -9.99 11.44
CA HIS A 186 -2.65 -9.66 12.07
C HIS A 186 -1.84 -8.53 11.43
N ILE A 187 -2.22 -8.01 10.25
CA ILE A 187 -1.49 -6.90 9.56
C ILE A 187 -1.47 -5.57 10.34
N LYS A 188 -2.35 -5.38 11.34
CA LYS A 188 -2.54 -4.10 12.05
C LYS A 188 -1.80 -4.00 13.39
N ASP A 189 -1.11 -5.05 13.81
CA ASP A 189 -0.62 -5.14 15.18
C ASP A 189 0.83 -4.69 15.31
N VAL A 190 1.07 -3.76 16.24
CA VAL A 190 2.42 -3.27 16.54
C VAL A 190 3.16 -4.37 17.28
N ILE A 191 4.00 -5.12 16.57
CA ILE A 191 4.86 -6.15 17.14
C ILE A 191 5.92 -5.48 18.03
N LYS A 192 5.80 -5.70 19.35
CA LYS A 192 6.68 -5.16 20.40
C LYS A 192 7.49 -6.23 21.17
N THR A 193 7.49 -7.52 20.76
CA THR A 193 8.02 -8.59 21.63
C THR A 193 8.61 -9.81 20.87
N PHE A 194 9.95 -9.87 20.73
CA PHE A 194 10.76 -10.77 19.86
C PHE A 194 10.90 -10.30 18.39
N GLU A 195 11.00 -8.98 18.21
CA GLU A 195 11.13 -8.28 16.92
C GLU A 195 12.04 -8.97 15.89
N THR A 196 13.19 -9.50 16.30
CA THR A 196 14.13 -10.18 15.39
C THR A 196 13.53 -11.40 14.69
N PHE A 197 12.88 -12.32 15.42
CA PHE A 197 12.33 -13.54 14.82
C PHE A 197 11.08 -13.26 13.99
N GLU A 198 10.27 -12.29 14.41
CA GLU A 198 9.10 -11.84 13.65
C GLU A 198 9.53 -11.10 12.37
N ARG A 199 10.59 -10.28 12.41
CA ARG A 199 11.19 -9.69 11.20
C ARG A 199 11.70 -10.74 10.23
N PHE A 200 12.38 -11.80 10.70
CA PHE A 200 12.80 -12.92 9.84
C PHE A 200 11.61 -13.66 9.19
N GLY A 201 10.53 -13.92 9.93
CA GLY A 201 9.37 -14.60 9.37
C GLY A 201 8.56 -13.73 8.39
N VAL A 202 8.42 -12.43 8.67
CA VAL A 202 7.71 -11.52 7.77
C VAL A 202 8.52 -11.26 6.50
N ILE A 203 9.85 -11.05 6.60
CA ILE A 203 10.68 -10.86 5.40
C ILE A 203 10.77 -12.16 4.58
N HIS A 204 10.78 -13.32 5.24
CA HIS A 204 10.64 -14.62 4.57
C HIS A 204 9.32 -14.71 3.79
N ALA A 205 8.21 -14.24 4.37
CA ALA A 205 6.92 -14.19 3.70
C ALA A 205 6.88 -13.19 2.53
N VAL A 206 7.52 -12.01 2.64
CA VAL A 206 7.69 -11.06 1.53
C VAL A 206 8.37 -11.75 0.35
N PHE A 207 9.56 -12.33 0.57
CA PHE A 207 10.35 -12.91 -0.51
C PHE A 207 9.81 -14.25 -1.02
N THR A 208 9.08 -15.01 -0.21
CA THR A 208 8.32 -16.18 -0.68
C THR A 208 7.22 -15.77 -1.66
N ASN A 209 6.51 -14.66 -1.41
CA ASN A 209 5.54 -14.14 -2.38
C ASN A 209 6.22 -13.54 -3.62
N LEU A 210 7.35 -12.85 -3.49
CA LEU A 210 8.11 -12.39 -4.67
C LEU A 210 8.60 -13.56 -5.54
N LEU A 211 9.00 -14.68 -4.94
CA LEU A 211 9.35 -15.90 -5.68
C LEU A 211 8.14 -16.59 -6.31
N LEU A 212 6.98 -16.63 -5.64
CA LEU A 212 5.74 -17.11 -6.23
C LEU A 212 5.26 -16.22 -7.40
N TRP A 213 5.44 -14.90 -7.28
CA TRP A 213 5.24 -13.94 -8.36
C TRP A 213 6.16 -14.22 -9.55
N CYS A 214 7.49 -14.33 -9.33
CA CYS A 214 8.45 -14.67 -10.39
C CYS A 214 8.11 -16.02 -11.06
N ASN A 215 7.73 -17.04 -10.29
CA ASN A 215 7.33 -18.34 -10.80
C ASN A 215 6.04 -18.28 -11.65
N GLY A 216 5.06 -17.48 -11.21
CA GLY A 216 3.83 -17.21 -11.95
C GLY A 216 4.10 -16.51 -13.28
N VAL A 217 4.97 -15.49 -13.27
CA VAL A 217 5.42 -14.78 -14.48
C VAL A 217 6.17 -15.72 -15.42
N MET A 218 7.09 -16.55 -14.92
CA MET A 218 7.82 -17.54 -15.74
C MET A 218 6.87 -18.57 -16.36
N SER A 219 5.88 -19.06 -15.58
CA SER A 219 4.85 -19.99 -16.07
C SER A 219 3.99 -19.36 -17.19
N GLU A 220 3.54 -18.11 -16.99
CA GLU A 220 2.79 -17.35 -17.99
C GLU A 220 3.64 -17.14 -19.26
N SER A 221 4.91 -16.77 -19.09
CA SER A 221 5.90 -16.60 -20.17
C SER A 221 6.01 -17.87 -21.03
N GLU A 222 6.17 -19.03 -20.40
CA GLU A 222 6.30 -20.31 -21.11
C GLU A 222 5.06 -20.66 -21.92
N HIS A 223 3.86 -20.42 -21.40
CA HIS A 223 2.62 -20.65 -22.16
C HIS A 223 2.53 -19.77 -23.41
N PHE A 224 2.90 -18.48 -23.31
CA PHE A 224 2.99 -17.60 -24.48
C PHE A 224 4.01 -18.09 -25.52
N MET A 225 5.19 -18.55 -25.07
CA MET A 225 6.23 -19.08 -25.97
C MET A 225 5.79 -20.38 -26.66
N LYS A 226 5.10 -21.29 -25.95
CA LYS A 226 4.56 -22.55 -26.49
C LYS A 226 3.48 -22.29 -27.54
N ALA A 227 2.48 -21.46 -27.22
CA ALA A 227 1.42 -21.08 -28.15
C ALA A 227 1.92 -20.35 -29.41
N HIS A 228 3.03 -19.60 -29.31
CA HIS A 228 3.69 -19.02 -30.49
C HIS A 228 4.40 -20.08 -31.33
N LYS A 229 5.11 -21.02 -30.69
CA LYS A 229 5.80 -22.13 -31.38
C LYS A 229 4.81 -23.03 -32.13
N GLU A 230 3.66 -23.33 -31.53
CA GLU A 230 2.57 -24.09 -32.16
C GLU A 230 2.07 -23.39 -33.42
N LYS A 231 1.76 -22.08 -33.35
CA LYS A 231 1.37 -21.27 -34.52
C LYS A 231 2.42 -21.26 -35.64
N LEU A 232 3.70 -21.38 -35.31
CA LEU A 232 4.81 -21.44 -36.28
C LEU A 232 5.07 -22.86 -36.83
N SER A 233 4.70 -23.91 -36.09
CA SER A 233 4.98 -25.31 -36.46
C SER A 233 3.86 -25.94 -37.29
N GLY A 234 2.73 -25.25 -37.43
CA GLY A 234 1.50 -25.79 -37.99
C GLY A 234 0.66 -26.51 -36.93
N PRO A 235 -0.63 -26.81 -37.23
CA PRO A 235 -1.50 -27.54 -36.32
C PRO A 235 -1.07 -29.01 -36.23
N ASP A 236 -0.23 -29.33 -35.24
CA ASP A 236 0.04 -30.72 -34.87
C ASP A 236 -1.27 -31.40 -34.44
N MET A 237 -1.58 -32.56 -35.02
CA MET A 237 -2.92 -33.16 -34.94
C MET A 237 -3.14 -33.95 -33.65
N GLN A 238 -2.84 -33.32 -32.51
CA GLN A 238 -3.08 -33.89 -31.20
C GLN A 238 -4.56 -33.76 -30.84
N ASN A 239 -5.24 -34.90 -30.72
CA ASN A 239 -6.62 -34.99 -30.26
C ASN A 239 -6.72 -34.65 -28.76
N HIS A 240 -6.56 -33.37 -28.41
CA HIS A 240 -6.79 -32.88 -27.06
C HIS A 240 -8.27 -33.07 -26.70
N THR A 241 -8.53 -33.92 -25.70
CA THR A 241 -9.87 -34.09 -25.11
C THR A 241 -10.46 -32.74 -24.71
N GLU A 242 -11.76 -32.53 -24.88
CA GLU A 242 -12.43 -31.25 -24.60
C GLU A 242 -12.14 -30.72 -23.19
N ALA A 243 -12.06 -31.59 -22.19
CA ALA A 243 -11.65 -31.24 -20.82
C ALA A 243 -10.25 -30.60 -20.77
N CYS A 244 -9.29 -31.09 -21.57
CA CYS A 244 -7.92 -30.60 -21.60
C CYS A 244 -7.85 -29.16 -22.16
N SER A 245 -8.56 -28.89 -23.25
CA SER A 245 -8.62 -27.54 -23.83
C SER A 245 -9.39 -26.57 -22.91
N MET A 246 -10.48 -27.02 -22.27
CA MET A 246 -11.18 -26.23 -21.25
C MET A 246 -10.29 -25.88 -20.05
N PHE A 247 -9.56 -26.83 -19.47
CA PHE A 247 -8.66 -26.55 -18.33
C PHE A 247 -7.48 -25.64 -18.74
N SER A 248 -6.86 -25.88 -19.89
CA SER A 248 -5.74 -25.06 -20.38
C SER A 248 -6.16 -23.59 -20.59
N ASN A 249 -7.26 -23.38 -21.32
CA ASN A 249 -7.82 -22.05 -21.55
C ASN A 249 -8.26 -21.37 -20.23
N SER A 250 -8.81 -22.14 -19.28
CA SER A 250 -9.19 -21.59 -17.97
C SER A 250 -7.99 -21.10 -17.17
N LEU A 251 -6.88 -21.86 -17.15
CA LEU A 251 -5.67 -21.44 -16.46
C LEU A 251 -5.06 -20.16 -17.06
N TYR A 252 -5.03 -20.04 -18.39
CA TYR A 252 -4.53 -18.86 -19.10
C TYR A 252 -5.17 -17.54 -18.59
N TYR A 253 -6.50 -17.52 -18.40
CA TYR A 253 -7.20 -16.34 -17.86
C TYR A 253 -7.04 -16.14 -16.35
N LEU A 254 -6.54 -17.14 -15.60
CA LEU A 254 -6.40 -17.08 -14.14
C LEU A 254 -4.98 -16.72 -13.67
N TYR A 255 -3.94 -17.03 -14.46
CA TYR A 255 -2.54 -16.65 -14.17
C TYR A 255 -2.35 -15.17 -13.77
N PRO A 256 -2.96 -14.17 -14.45
CA PRO A 256 -2.75 -12.76 -14.14
C PRO A 256 -3.19 -12.40 -12.70
N PHE A 257 -4.35 -12.89 -12.28
CA PHE A 257 -4.88 -12.66 -10.94
C PHE A 257 -4.05 -13.33 -9.84
N ASN A 258 -3.44 -14.49 -10.13
CA ASN A 258 -2.51 -15.13 -9.21
C ASN A 258 -1.20 -14.34 -9.07
N ILE A 259 -0.66 -13.85 -10.19
CA ILE A 259 0.52 -12.96 -10.21
C ILE A 259 0.23 -11.70 -9.37
N GLU A 260 -0.94 -11.09 -9.54
CA GLU A 260 -1.36 -9.91 -8.76
C GLU A 260 -1.56 -10.18 -7.27
N TYR A 261 -2.13 -11.32 -6.90
CA TYR A 261 -2.26 -11.73 -5.50
C TYR A 261 -0.91 -11.69 -4.78
N HIS A 262 0.12 -12.32 -5.34
CA HIS A 262 1.43 -12.39 -4.70
C HIS A 262 2.12 -11.03 -4.57
N ILE A 263 2.10 -10.18 -5.61
CA ILE A 263 2.76 -8.87 -5.54
C ILE A 263 2.07 -7.94 -4.52
N LEU A 264 0.73 -7.92 -4.48
CA LEU A 264 -0.01 -7.15 -3.47
C LEU A 264 0.24 -7.64 -2.04
N VAL A 265 0.29 -8.97 -1.84
CA VAL A 265 0.64 -9.54 -0.54
C VAL A 265 2.08 -9.23 -0.15
N SER A 266 3.04 -9.28 -1.09
CA SER A 266 4.43 -8.93 -0.81
C SER A 266 4.58 -7.47 -0.34
N ALA A 267 3.82 -6.55 -0.96
CA ALA A 267 3.76 -5.15 -0.54
C ALA A 267 3.14 -5.01 0.87
N MET A 268 2.03 -5.71 1.15
CA MET A 268 1.40 -5.68 2.48
C MET A 268 2.33 -6.17 3.58
N LEU A 269 3.04 -7.26 3.33
CA LEU A 269 3.99 -7.84 4.27
C LEU A 269 5.22 -6.94 4.45
N PHE A 270 5.66 -6.22 3.42
CA PHE A 270 6.77 -5.27 3.52
C PHE A 270 6.38 -4.00 4.32
N VAL A 271 5.18 -3.45 4.11
CA VAL A 271 4.61 -2.38 4.96
C VAL A 271 4.58 -2.84 6.43
N MET A 272 4.09 -4.05 6.68
CA MET A 272 4.03 -4.61 8.03
C MET A 272 5.43 -4.80 8.63
N TRP A 273 6.41 -5.29 7.87
CA TRP A 273 7.82 -5.43 8.29
C TRP A 273 8.45 -4.09 8.69
N LYS A 274 8.24 -3.04 7.88
CA LYS A 274 8.72 -1.67 8.18
C LYS A 274 8.07 -1.06 9.44
N ASN A 275 6.89 -1.53 9.84
CA ASN A 275 6.20 -1.07 11.04
C ASN A 275 6.63 -1.82 12.33
N ILE A 276 7.36 -2.95 12.25
CA ILE A 276 7.78 -3.72 13.42
C ILE A 276 8.72 -2.90 14.32
N GLY A 277 8.36 -2.75 15.59
CA GLY A 277 9.17 -2.06 16.61
C GLY A 277 9.14 -0.53 16.54
N ARG A 278 8.30 0.07 15.68
CA ARG A 278 8.04 1.52 15.63
C ARG A 278 6.99 1.91 16.69
N THR A 279 7.26 2.96 17.46
CA THR A 279 6.27 3.59 18.33
C THR A 279 5.31 4.44 17.49
N ILE A 280 4.00 4.20 17.61
CA ILE A 280 2.97 5.03 16.98
C ILE A 280 2.73 6.24 17.88
N ASP A 281 3.15 7.41 17.43
CA ASP A 281 2.81 8.67 18.07
C ASP A 281 1.28 8.88 18.02
N HIS A 282 0.67 9.27 19.13
CA HIS A 282 -0.79 9.39 19.25
C HIS A 282 -1.33 10.68 18.59
N GLN A 283 -1.19 10.79 17.26
CA GLN A 283 -2.10 11.64 16.51
C GLN A 283 -3.52 11.11 16.68
N HIS A 284 -4.40 11.93 17.24
CA HIS A 284 -5.77 11.55 17.58
C HIS A 284 -6.50 10.94 16.39
N ASN A 285 -7.31 9.91 16.66
CA ASN A 285 -8.32 9.39 15.73
C ASN A 285 -9.44 10.45 15.50
N ARG A 286 -9.11 11.52 14.77
CA ARG A 286 -10.04 12.54 14.27
C ARG A 286 -10.94 11.82 13.27
N LYS A 287 -12.15 11.44 13.71
CA LYS A 287 -13.14 10.76 12.88
C LYS A 287 -13.34 11.59 11.60
N ARG A 288 -12.86 11.10 10.44
CA ARG A 288 -13.01 11.80 9.14
C ARG A 288 -14.49 12.19 8.98
N PRO A 289 -14.83 13.48 8.85
CA PRO A 289 -16.23 13.89 8.74
C PRO A 289 -16.82 13.31 7.46
N VAL A 290 -18.02 12.73 7.55
CA VAL A 290 -18.75 12.24 6.37
C VAL A 290 -19.22 13.47 5.58
N THR A 291 -18.36 13.90 4.66
CA THR A 291 -18.63 14.98 3.72
C THR A 291 -19.86 14.64 2.87
N LYS A 292 -20.85 15.54 2.83
CA LYS A 292 -22.01 15.38 1.95
C LYS A 292 -21.54 15.39 0.49
N ASN A 293 -21.88 14.36 -0.28
CA ASN A 293 -21.44 14.19 -1.67
C ASN A 293 -22.23 15.05 -2.68
N THR A 294 -22.40 16.34 -2.36
CA THR A 294 -23.09 17.28 -3.24
C THR A 294 -22.26 17.53 -4.50
N GLY A 295 -22.78 17.18 -5.67
CA GLY A 295 -22.17 17.52 -6.97
C GLY A 295 -21.08 16.56 -7.49
N LEU A 296 -21.04 15.32 -7.02
CA LEU A 296 -20.21 14.24 -7.60
C LEU A 296 -20.98 13.52 -8.73
N ILE A 297 -20.95 14.06 -9.95
CA ILE A 297 -21.76 13.59 -11.09
C ILE A 297 -20.89 13.35 -12.33
N VAL A 298 -20.12 14.36 -12.75
CA VAL A 298 -19.35 14.33 -14.00
C VAL A 298 -18.25 13.27 -13.98
N GLY A 299 -17.48 13.19 -12.88
CA GLY A 299 -16.39 12.22 -12.72
C GLY A 299 -16.85 10.77 -12.80
N PRO A 300 -17.86 10.34 -12.01
CA PRO A 300 -18.48 9.03 -12.13
C PRO A 300 -19.00 8.72 -13.53
N ILE A 301 -19.72 9.64 -14.19
CA ILE A 301 -20.29 9.39 -15.53
C ILE A 301 -19.18 9.19 -16.56
N LEU A 302 -18.18 10.07 -16.61
CA LEU A 302 -17.05 9.93 -17.54
C LEU A 302 -16.26 8.64 -17.29
N GLY A 303 -16.06 8.26 -16.02
CA GLY A 303 -15.37 7.02 -15.67
C GLY A 303 -16.18 5.75 -15.99
N LEU A 304 -17.51 5.80 -15.89
CA LEU A 304 -18.39 4.70 -16.30
C LEU A 304 -18.45 4.56 -17.82
N VAL A 305 -18.44 5.67 -18.57
CA VAL A 305 -18.31 5.65 -20.05
C VAL A 305 -16.96 5.06 -20.46
N ALA A 306 -15.88 5.45 -19.79
CA ALA A 306 -14.55 4.88 -20.01
C ALA A 306 -14.50 3.36 -19.73
N LEU A 307 -15.13 2.90 -18.63
CA LEU A 307 -15.24 1.49 -18.29
C LEU A 307 -16.09 0.71 -19.31
N ALA A 308 -17.26 1.24 -19.69
CA ALA A 308 -18.13 0.63 -20.70
C ALA A 308 -17.45 0.53 -22.07
N GLY A 309 -16.74 1.58 -22.50
CA GLY A 309 -15.92 1.54 -23.73
C GLY A 309 -14.81 0.49 -23.66
N THR A 310 -14.17 0.35 -22.50
CA THR A 310 -13.12 -0.67 -22.30
C THR A 310 -13.67 -2.09 -22.30
N ILE A 311 -14.84 -2.32 -21.71
CA ILE A 311 -15.55 -3.60 -21.75
C ILE A 311 -15.98 -3.93 -23.20
N SER A 312 -16.44 -2.94 -23.97
CA SER A 312 -16.75 -3.12 -25.40
C SER A 312 -15.52 -3.50 -26.22
N VAL A 313 -14.37 -2.82 -26.01
CA VAL A 313 -13.10 -3.16 -26.68
C VAL A 313 -12.63 -4.57 -26.32
N LEU A 314 -12.73 -4.96 -25.04
CA LEU A 314 -12.40 -6.31 -24.58
C LEU A 314 -13.32 -7.37 -25.21
N ALA A 315 -14.64 -7.13 -25.22
CA ALA A 315 -15.61 -8.05 -25.81
C ALA A 315 -15.36 -8.24 -27.32
N MET A 316 -15.14 -7.14 -28.04
CA MET A 316 -14.80 -7.18 -29.47
C MET A 316 -13.47 -7.90 -29.73
N TYR A 317 -12.46 -7.71 -28.89
CA TYR A 317 -11.18 -8.43 -28.97
C TYR A 317 -11.38 -9.94 -28.74
N VAL A 318 -12.10 -10.36 -27.70
CA VAL A 318 -12.32 -11.77 -27.37
C VAL A 318 -13.20 -12.49 -28.41
N VAL A 319 -14.18 -11.80 -29.00
CA VAL A 319 -14.99 -12.34 -30.10
C VAL A 319 -14.13 -12.51 -31.34
N LYS A 320 -13.45 -11.45 -31.80
CA LYS A 320 -12.65 -11.51 -33.02
C LYS A 320 -11.42 -12.40 -32.94
N HIS A 321 -10.85 -12.64 -31.76
CA HIS A 321 -9.72 -13.58 -31.61
C HIS A 321 -10.08 -15.03 -32.01
N LYS A 322 -11.37 -15.35 -32.17
CA LYS A 322 -11.84 -16.65 -32.68
C LYS A 322 -12.03 -16.70 -34.20
N GLU A 323 -12.01 -15.57 -34.89
CA GLU A 323 -12.22 -15.47 -36.35
C GLU A 323 -10.95 -14.98 -37.04
N SER A 324 -10.56 -15.64 -38.14
CA SER A 324 -9.18 -15.58 -38.63
C SER A 324 -8.87 -14.31 -39.45
N TYR A 325 -7.83 -13.58 -39.02
CA TYR A 325 -7.09 -12.54 -39.76
C TYR A 325 -7.86 -11.27 -40.24
N LYS A 326 -7.53 -10.11 -39.62
CA LYS A 326 -6.73 -9.01 -40.23
C LYS A 326 -6.73 -7.72 -39.39
N GLY A 327 -5.55 -7.34 -38.87
CA GLY A 327 -5.04 -5.96 -38.64
C GLY A 327 -5.83 -4.89 -37.84
N SER A 328 -7.15 -4.82 -37.96
CA SER A 328 -8.02 -3.74 -37.45
C SER A 328 -8.10 -3.68 -35.92
N ASP A 329 -7.80 -4.77 -35.22
CA ASP A 329 -8.11 -4.88 -33.79
C ASP A 329 -7.07 -4.20 -32.91
N ASN A 330 -5.81 -4.18 -33.38
CA ASN A 330 -4.75 -3.36 -32.80
C ASN A 330 -5.11 -1.87 -32.90
N ILE A 331 -5.68 -1.43 -34.04
CA ILE A 331 -6.10 -0.03 -34.23
C ILE A 331 -7.18 0.36 -33.21
N MET A 332 -8.22 -0.47 -33.03
CA MET A 332 -9.26 -0.25 -32.02
C MET A 332 -8.69 -0.15 -30.60
N PHE A 333 -7.77 -1.07 -30.23
CA PHE A 333 -7.09 -1.05 -28.95
C PHE A 333 -6.26 0.24 -28.74
N TYR A 334 -5.41 0.59 -29.71
CA TYR A 334 -4.54 1.77 -29.61
C TYR A 334 -5.34 3.07 -29.64
N THR A 335 -6.39 3.21 -30.46
CA THR A 335 -7.25 4.40 -30.48
C THR A 335 -7.98 4.59 -29.15
N HIS A 336 -8.57 3.52 -28.59
CA HIS A 336 -9.17 3.58 -27.25
C HIS A 336 -8.13 3.93 -26.18
N GLY A 337 -6.95 3.32 -26.24
CA GLY A 337 -5.82 3.61 -25.37
C GLY A 337 -5.37 5.07 -25.43
N ILE A 338 -5.25 5.66 -26.62
CA ILE A 338 -4.87 7.06 -26.84
C ILE A 338 -5.91 8.00 -26.21
N VAL A 339 -7.21 7.76 -26.43
CA VAL A 339 -8.29 8.59 -25.86
C VAL A 339 -8.32 8.49 -24.33
N MET A 340 -8.15 7.28 -23.78
CA MET A 340 -8.03 7.05 -22.34
C MET A 340 -6.82 7.78 -21.74
N LEU A 341 -5.62 7.57 -22.28
CA LEU A 341 -4.39 8.16 -21.74
C LEU A 341 -4.39 9.69 -21.88
N ALA A 342 -4.86 10.24 -23.00
CA ALA A 342 -4.98 11.69 -23.20
C ALA A 342 -5.98 12.33 -22.23
N SER A 343 -7.15 11.72 -22.00
CA SER A 343 -8.12 12.24 -21.04
C SER A 343 -7.62 12.14 -19.58
N MET A 344 -6.87 11.08 -19.24
CA MET A 344 -6.19 10.97 -17.94
C MET A 344 -5.10 12.02 -17.75
N CYS A 345 -4.26 12.27 -18.77
CA CYS A 345 -3.28 13.36 -18.78
C CYS A 345 -3.94 14.72 -18.51
N MET A 346 -5.03 15.03 -19.22
CA MET A 346 -5.75 16.31 -19.07
C MET A 346 -6.38 16.45 -17.66
N ALA A 347 -6.99 15.38 -17.13
CA ALA A 347 -7.58 15.40 -15.79
C ALA A 347 -6.51 15.54 -14.68
N GLY A 348 -5.40 14.81 -14.78
CA GLY A 348 -4.28 14.91 -13.84
C GLY A 348 -3.57 16.27 -13.89
N ALA A 349 -3.34 16.82 -15.09
CA ALA A 349 -2.76 18.14 -15.28
C ALA A 349 -3.67 19.26 -14.72
N LEU A 350 -4.99 19.16 -14.92
CA LEU A 350 -5.95 20.08 -14.31
C LEU A 350 -5.93 19.98 -12.77
N GLY A 351 -5.84 18.76 -12.21
CA GLY A 351 -5.70 18.55 -10.77
C GLY A 351 -4.44 19.20 -10.19
N LEU A 352 -3.29 19.00 -10.86
CA LEU A 352 -2.02 19.64 -10.50
C LEU A 352 -2.07 21.18 -10.60
N LEU A 353 -2.71 21.72 -11.64
CA LEU A 353 -2.88 23.16 -11.80
C LEU A 353 -3.72 23.76 -10.66
N LEU A 354 -4.80 23.09 -10.24
CA LEU A 354 -5.63 23.48 -9.11
C LEU A 354 -4.88 23.44 -7.77
N TYR A 355 -4.05 22.42 -7.55
CA TYR A 355 -3.24 22.30 -6.33
C TYR A 355 -2.14 23.36 -6.24
N ARG A 356 -1.49 23.69 -7.36
CA ARG A 356 -0.46 24.74 -7.42
C ARG A 356 -1.08 26.13 -7.24
N ALA A 357 -2.24 26.39 -7.86
CA ALA A 357 -3.01 27.63 -7.69
C ALA A 357 -3.56 27.88 -6.26
N GLN A 358 -3.36 26.94 -5.32
CA GLN A 358 -3.71 27.08 -3.91
C GLN A 358 -2.51 27.43 -3.00
N ASN A 359 -1.25 27.32 -3.44
CA ASN A 359 -0.05 27.69 -2.66
C ASN A 359 0.09 27.13 -1.22
N LEU A 360 -0.56 26.01 -0.85
CA LEU A 360 -0.34 25.40 0.47
C LEU A 360 1.06 24.77 0.55
N PRO A 361 1.74 24.83 1.71
CA PRO A 361 2.96 24.07 1.93
C PRO A 361 2.69 22.57 1.92
N LEU A 362 3.57 21.82 1.25
CA LEU A 362 3.63 20.36 1.36
C LEU A 362 3.89 19.93 2.81
N ASP A 363 3.36 18.76 3.19
CA ASP A 363 3.61 18.21 4.51
C ASP A 363 4.97 17.49 4.55
N SER A 364 5.97 18.14 5.15
CA SER A 364 7.34 17.62 5.32
C SER A 364 7.48 16.46 6.33
N SER A 365 6.37 15.88 6.82
CA SER A 365 6.38 14.76 7.76
C SER A 365 7.11 13.52 7.21
N LYS A 366 8.03 12.94 8.00
CA LYS A 366 8.77 11.73 7.62
C LYS A 366 7.99 10.47 8.01
N ILE A 367 6.90 10.21 7.29
CA ILE A 367 6.05 9.02 7.44
C ILE A 367 6.58 7.89 6.52
N PRO A 368 7.04 6.74 7.06
CA PRO A 368 7.69 5.70 6.25
C PRO A 368 6.80 5.02 5.20
N SER A 369 5.52 4.76 5.52
CA SER A 369 4.56 4.19 4.56
C SER A 369 4.38 5.12 3.36
N ARG A 370 4.22 6.42 3.61
CA ARG A 370 4.06 7.46 2.60
C ARG A 370 5.23 7.49 1.61
N GLN A 371 6.47 7.42 2.11
CA GLN A 371 7.67 7.29 1.28
C GLN A 371 7.65 6.01 0.44
N LEU A 372 7.32 4.86 1.05
CA LEU A 372 7.22 3.58 0.37
C LEU A 372 6.15 3.59 -0.74
N ASP A 373 4.97 4.17 -0.51
CA ASP A 373 3.90 4.26 -1.52
C ASP A 373 4.37 5.01 -2.77
N THR A 374 5.25 5.99 -2.59
CA THR A 374 5.88 6.78 -3.66
C THR A 374 6.98 6.00 -4.37
N GLU A 375 7.85 5.30 -3.62
CA GLU A 375 8.86 4.40 -4.18
C GLU A 375 8.21 3.25 -4.99
N LEU A 376 7.06 2.73 -4.54
CA LEU A 376 6.26 1.74 -5.25
C LEU A 376 5.62 2.30 -6.53
N LEU A 377 5.06 3.52 -6.51
CA LEU A 377 4.53 4.19 -7.71
C LEU A 377 5.61 4.37 -8.79
N PHE A 378 6.80 4.84 -8.39
CA PHE A 378 7.92 5.00 -9.33
C PHE A 378 8.46 3.65 -9.82
N GLY A 379 8.74 2.71 -8.91
CA GLY A 379 9.28 1.39 -9.27
C GLY A 379 8.37 0.59 -10.19
N SER A 380 7.06 0.64 -9.97
CA SER A 380 6.08 -0.03 -10.85
C SER A 380 5.86 0.68 -12.19
N SER A 381 6.13 2.00 -12.28
CA SER A 381 6.12 2.74 -13.56
C SER A 381 7.24 2.32 -14.51
N VAL A 382 8.36 1.79 -14.00
CA VAL A 382 9.54 1.40 -14.80
C VAL A 382 9.18 0.38 -15.88
N GLY A 383 8.28 -0.58 -15.59
CA GLY A 383 7.82 -1.56 -16.58
C GLY A 383 7.13 -0.90 -17.77
N SER A 384 6.13 -0.04 -17.51
CA SER A 384 5.42 0.71 -18.55
C SER A 384 6.36 1.59 -19.38
N TRP A 385 7.31 2.27 -18.72
CA TRP A 385 8.30 3.12 -19.39
C TRP A 385 9.26 2.33 -20.28
N LEU A 386 9.81 1.20 -19.80
CA LEU A 386 10.69 0.34 -20.59
C LEU A 386 9.99 -0.13 -21.86
N MET A 387 8.74 -0.61 -21.75
CA MET A 387 7.94 -1.04 -22.89
C MET A 387 7.71 0.09 -23.89
N SER A 388 7.25 1.27 -23.43
CA SER A 388 7.07 2.44 -24.30
C SER A 388 8.34 2.85 -25.04
N TRP A 389 9.50 2.87 -24.38
CA TRP A 389 10.76 3.25 -25.02
C TRP A 389 11.23 2.19 -26.02
N CYS A 390 11.05 0.89 -25.74
CA CYS A 390 11.30 -0.17 -26.72
C CYS A 390 10.42 -0.02 -27.97
N SER A 391 9.11 0.21 -27.82
CA SER A 391 8.21 0.44 -28.97
C SER A 391 8.58 1.69 -29.78
N VAL A 392 8.93 2.81 -29.13
CA VAL A 392 9.41 4.03 -29.82
C VAL A 392 10.71 3.77 -30.60
N VAL A 393 11.65 3.00 -30.04
CA VAL A 393 12.88 2.60 -30.73
C VAL A 393 12.58 1.69 -31.94
N ALA A 394 11.63 0.75 -31.83
CA ALA A 394 11.24 -0.11 -32.94
C ALA A 394 10.62 0.67 -34.12
N VAL A 395 9.68 1.59 -33.85
CA VAL A 395 9.06 2.39 -34.93
C VAL A 395 10.08 3.30 -35.63
N THR A 396 10.99 3.90 -34.85
CA THR A 396 12.02 4.80 -35.40
C THR A 396 13.12 4.05 -36.16
N ALA A 397 13.48 2.83 -35.75
CA ALA A 397 14.45 1.99 -36.45
C ALA A 397 13.93 1.46 -37.80
N GLN A 398 12.64 1.12 -37.91
CA GLN A 398 12.07 0.52 -39.13
C GLN A 398 11.49 1.53 -40.15
N GLY A 399 11.56 2.84 -39.87
CA GLY A 399 11.10 3.86 -40.83
C GLY A 399 9.58 4.04 -40.93
N ALA A 400 8.87 3.93 -39.80
CA ALA A 400 7.51 4.43 -39.59
C ALA A 400 6.51 4.30 -40.78
N PRO A 401 6.11 3.08 -41.21
CA PRO A 401 4.98 2.90 -42.11
C PRO A 401 3.70 3.51 -41.50
N GLY A 402 2.77 3.98 -42.34
CA GLY A 402 1.73 4.96 -41.96
C GLY A 402 0.79 4.62 -40.78
N HIS A 403 0.70 3.36 -40.36
CA HIS A 403 -0.09 2.94 -39.18
C HIS A 403 0.68 3.16 -37.84
N SER A 404 2.01 3.21 -37.88
CA SER A 404 2.88 3.21 -36.69
C SER A 404 2.83 4.51 -35.87
N TRP A 405 2.30 5.60 -36.43
CA TRP A 405 2.13 6.87 -35.73
C TRP A 405 1.21 6.74 -34.51
N ALA A 406 0.23 5.83 -34.56
CA ALA A 406 -0.62 5.52 -33.41
C ALA A 406 0.18 4.84 -32.28
N GLU A 407 1.15 3.99 -32.61
CA GLU A 407 1.97 3.25 -31.64
C GLU A 407 3.00 4.17 -30.96
N ILE A 408 3.61 5.11 -31.71
CA ILE A 408 4.41 6.20 -31.13
C ILE A 408 3.54 7.05 -30.20
N LEU A 409 2.37 7.51 -30.66
CA LEU A 409 1.50 8.41 -29.90
C LEU A 409 1.00 7.73 -28.61
N TYR A 410 0.59 6.46 -28.69
CA TYR A 410 0.23 5.66 -27.51
C TYR A 410 1.39 5.52 -26.54
N SER A 411 2.59 5.18 -27.03
CA SER A 411 3.77 4.95 -26.20
C SER A 411 4.22 6.22 -25.46
N LEU A 412 4.23 7.36 -26.15
CA LEU A 412 4.56 8.67 -25.56
C LEU A 412 3.47 9.15 -24.58
N LEU A 413 2.19 8.97 -24.92
CA LEU A 413 1.08 9.27 -24.00
C LEU A 413 1.13 8.39 -22.73
N LEU A 414 1.54 7.13 -22.83
CA LEU A 414 1.69 6.26 -21.68
C LEU A 414 2.81 6.73 -20.74
N VAL A 415 3.95 7.17 -21.28
CA VAL A 415 5.03 7.78 -20.47
C VAL A 415 4.55 9.06 -19.77
N LEU A 416 3.86 9.93 -20.52
CA LEU A 416 3.33 11.20 -19.99
C LEU A 416 2.24 10.98 -18.93
N GLU A 417 1.32 10.05 -19.15
CA GLU A 417 0.23 9.71 -18.23
C GLU A 417 0.76 9.13 -16.92
N LYS A 418 1.74 8.22 -16.98
CA LYS A 418 2.48 7.75 -15.78
C LYS A 418 3.09 8.93 -15.01
N TYR A 419 3.79 9.83 -15.69
CA TYR A 419 4.47 10.96 -15.04
C TYR A 419 3.48 11.94 -14.37
N VAL A 420 2.44 12.35 -15.10
CA VAL A 420 1.39 13.26 -14.61
C VAL A 420 0.58 12.63 -13.48
N GLN A 421 0.20 11.35 -13.60
CA GLN A 421 -0.56 10.65 -12.56
C GLN A 421 0.27 10.44 -11.28
N ASN A 422 1.55 10.07 -11.39
CA ASN A 422 2.42 9.92 -10.23
C ASN A 422 2.55 11.24 -9.46
N LEU A 423 2.81 12.33 -10.18
CA LEU A 423 2.92 13.66 -9.58
C LEU A 423 1.59 14.10 -8.93
N PHE A 424 0.45 13.85 -9.58
CA PHE A 424 -0.88 14.15 -9.02
C PHE A 424 -1.19 13.35 -7.75
N ILE A 425 -0.91 12.04 -7.73
CA ILE A 425 -1.14 11.18 -6.57
C ILE A 425 -0.23 11.61 -5.40
N VAL A 426 1.06 11.84 -5.66
CA VAL A 426 2.01 12.28 -4.63
C VAL A 426 1.62 13.67 -4.10
N GLU A 427 1.37 14.66 -4.95
CA GLU A 427 0.99 16.02 -4.50
C GLU A 427 -0.33 16.00 -3.69
N SER A 428 -1.30 15.15 -4.08
CA SER A 428 -2.54 14.92 -3.32
C SER A 428 -2.31 14.32 -1.93
N LEU A 429 -1.58 13.20 -1.85
CA LEU A 429 -1.34 12.49 -0.59
C LEU A 429 -0.44 13.29 0.36
N TYR A 430 0.49 14.08 -0.17
CA TYR A 430 1.49 14.84 0.61
C TYR A 430 1.07 16.25 0.99
N ARG A 431 -0.04 16.81 0.48
CA ARG A 431 -0.56 18.11 0.92
C ARG A 431 -0.94 18.07 2.41
N LYS A 432 -0.68 19.15 3.17
CA LYS A 432 -1.31 19.32 4.50
C LYS A 432 -2.84 19.40 4.35
N GLU A 433 -3.58 18.94 5.35
CA GLU A 433 -5.01 19.24 5.44
C GLU A 433 -5.18 20.75 5.69
N GLU A 434 -6.17 21.36 5.04
CA GLU A 434 -6.70 22.66 5.48
C GLU A 434 -7.39 22.41 6.83
N ASP A 435 -6.73 22.77 7.94
CA ASP A 435 -7.30 22.65 9.27
C ASP A 435 -8.49 23.63 9.34
N GLY A 436 -9.70 23.06 9.19
CA GLY A 436 -10.88 23.80 8.73
C GLY A 436 -11.15 25.06 9.56
N GLU A 437 -11.31 26.18 8.86
CA GLU A 437 -11.31 27.53 9.41
C GLU A 437 -12.22 27.69 10.64
N LYS A 438 -11.60 27.70 11.82
CA LYS A 438 -12.09 28.47 12.95
C LYS A 438 -11.74 29.94 12.72
N GLN A 439 -12.41 30.60 11.77
CA GLN A 439 -12.51 32.05 11.81
C GLN A 439 -13.36 32.41 13.03
N GLY A 440 -12.69 32.82 14.11
CA GLY A 440 -13.29 33.06 15.41
C GLY A 440 -12.22 33.28 16.47
N ALA A 441 -11.99 34.55 16.81
CA ALA A 441 -10.92 35.09 17.65
C ALA A 441 -9.50 34.97 17.06
N GLU A 442 -9.03 36.06 16.47
CA GLU A 442 -7.62 36.43 16.58
C GLU A 442 -7.29 36.62 18.07
N SER A 443 -6.45 35.76 18.63
CA SER A 443 -5.88 36.01 19.96
C SER A 443 -4.74 37.02 19.82
N SER A 444 -5.07 38.31 19.88
CA SER A 444 -4.08 39.40 19.88
C SER A 444 -3.10 39.22 21.05
N VAL A 445 -1.80 39.23 20.75
CA VAL A 445 -0.75 39.08 21.77
C VAL A 445 -0.58 40.39 22.52
N SER A 446 -1.31 40.53 23.64
CA SER A 446 -1.08 41.59 24.62
C SER A 446 -0.23 41.05 25.79
N PRO A 447 0.93 41.64 26.10
CA PRO A 447 1.81 41.16 27.17
C PRO A 447 1.30 41.62 28.54
N VAL A 448 0.47 40.81 29.20
CA VAL A 448 0.04 41.06 30.58
C VAL A 448 1.02 40.45 31.57
N VAL A 449 1.53 41.29 32.48
CA VAL A 449 2.51 40.94 33.51
C VAL A 449 1.91 39.98 34.55
N PHE A 450 2.72 39.03 35.03
CA PHE A 450 2.35 38.14 36.14
C PHE A 450 2.01 38.94 37.41
N SER A 451 0.83 38.67 37.98
CA SER A 451 0.52 38.94 39.38
C SER A 451 -0.28 37.77 39.94
N VAL A 452 -0.07 37.43 41.21
CA VAL A 452 -0.57 36.19 41.83
C VAL A 452 -1.45 36.53 43.03
N THR A 453 -2.74 36.20 42.95
CA THR A 453 -3.63 36.10 44.11
C THR A 453 -4.71 35.03 43.90
N THR A 454 -5.18 34.42 44.99
CA THR A 454 -6.10 33.27 45.02
C THR A 454 -7.59 33.66 44.97
N PRO A 455 -8.50 32.72 44.58
CA PRO A 455 -9.94 32.99 44.45
C PRO A 455 -10.69 33.02 45.81
N PRO A 456 -11.87 33.67 45.87
CA PRO A 456 -12.71 33.74 47.06
C PRO A 456 -13.74 32.60 47.19
N LEU A 457 -14.36 32.50 48.38
CA LEU A 457 -15.61 31.76 48.64
C LEU A 457 -16.66 32.75 49.22
N ASP A 458 -17.94 32.53 48.90
CA ASP A 458 -19.14 33.23 49.44
C ASP A 458 -19.64 32.57 50.76
N PRO A 459 -20.67 33.09 51.50
CA PRO A 459 -21.49 34.33 51.39
C PRO A 459 -21.35 35.18 52.71
N PRO A 460 -22.35 35.81 53.42
CA PRO A 460 -23.76 36.18 53.13
C PRO A 460 -24.29 37.56 53.65
N CYS A 461 -25.55 37.86 53.28
CA CYS A 461 -26.62 38.59 54.03
C CYS A 461 -26.44 40.02 54.60
N ASN A 462 -27.04 41.01 53.92
CA ASN A 462 -28.01 42.05 54.40
C ASN A 462 -28.24 43.08 53.25
N GLY A 463 -29.40 43.73 53.01
CA GLY A 463 -30.78 43.63 53.52
C GLY A 463 -31.63 44.85 53.06
N ILE A 464 -32.98 44.74 52.97
CA ILE A 464 -33.99 45.82 52.68
C ILE A 464 -33.94 46.35 51.20
N ILE A 465 -34.95 46.38 50.30
CA ILE A 465 -36.45 46.48 50.25
C ILE A 465 -37.00 47.89 49.90
N ASN A 466 -37.43 48.07 48.63
CA ASN A 466 -38.46 48.98 48.05
C ASN A 466 -38.34 50.53 48.34
N GLN A 467 -39.08 51.48 47.71
CA GLN A 467 -40.33 51.44 46.91
C GLN A 467 -40.54 52.72 46.03
N ALA A 468 -40.98 52.54 44.76
CA ALA A 468 -41.90 53.37 43.93
C ALA A 468 -41.76 54.91 43.67
N TYR A 469 -42.57 55.34 42.67
CA TYR A 469 -43.08 56.68 42.30
C TYR A 469 -42.30 57.58 41.31
N ASP A 470 -42.95 58.66 40.89
CA ASP A 470 -43.17 58.97 39.45
C ASP A 470 -43.21 60.49 39.12
N ASN A 471 -43.10 60.81 37.82
CA ASN A 471 -43.39 62.09 37.12
C ASN A 471 -42.47 63.35 37.18
N GLN A 472 -42.14 63.79 35.95
CA GLN A 472 -42.09 65.13 35.34
C GLN A 472 -41.98 66.43 36.18
N GLU A 473 -40.95 67.23 35.87
CA GLU A 473 -40.92 68.64 35.35
C GLU A 473 -39.42 69.07 35.27
N GLY A 474 -38.92 70.09 34.55
CA GLY A 474 -39.44 71.11 33.63
C GLY A 474 -38.25 71.67 32.78
N ALA A 475 -38.39 72.81 32.07
CA ALA A 475 -37.42 73.26 31.05
C ALA A 475 -36.58 74.53 31.39
N PHE A 476 -35.74 74.96 30.43
CA PHE A 476 -34.75 76.07 30.45
C PHE A 476 -33.41 75.80 31.20
N GLY A 477 -32.23 76.27 30.77
CA GLY A 477 -31.83 76.81 29.46
C GLY A 477 -30.97 78.08 29.49
N SER A 478 -29.66 77.99 29.18
CA SER A 478 -28.79 79.14 28.83
C SER A 478 -27.48 78.70 28.11
N ARG A 479 -26.63 79.65 27.70
CA ARG A 479 -25.52 79.53 26.72
C ARG A 479 -24.42 80.57 27.01
N VAL A 480 -23.14 80.25 26.74
CA VAL A 480 -21.98 81.12 26.39
C VAL A 480 -20.72 80.21 26.32
N GLU A 481 -20.11 79.98 25.15
CA GLU A 481 -18.95 80.70 24.53
C GLU A 481 -17.61 80.57 25.29
N ASN A 482 -16.41 80.49 24.70
CA ASN A 482 -15.94 80.32 23.29
C ASN A 482 -14.49 79.76 23.29
N GLY A 483 -14.02 79.09 22.23
CA GLY A 483 -12.63 78.57 22.17
C GLY A 483 -12.19 77.92 20.84
N LEU A 484 -11.47 78.68 20.02
CA LEU A 484 -10.78 78.33 18.75
C LEU A 484 -9.74 77.18 18.91
N MET A 485 -9.27 76.44 17.88
CA MET A 485 -9.53 76.42 16.41
C MET A 485 -8.76 75.27 15.70
N HIS A 486 -9.40 74.49 14.82
CA HIS A 486 -8.95 74.25 13.43
C HIS A 486 -9.90 73.34 12.59
N SER A 487 -10.14 73.76 11.34
CA SER A 487 -10.93 73.19 10.23
C SER A 487 -10.66 71.69 9.93
N CYS A 488 -11.63 70.82 9.55
CA CYS A 488 -12.65 70.84 8.46
C CYS A 488 -12.08 70.69 7.03
N PRO A 489 -12.79 70.09 6.03
CA PRO A 489 -14.01 69.23 6.04
C PRO A 489 -13.88 67.93 5.16
N PRO A 490 -14.89 67.03 5.07
CA PRO A 490 -14.81 65.79 4.27
C PRO A 490 -15.24 65.94 2.79
N ARG A 491 -14.76 65.02 1.91
CA ARG A 491 -15.25 64.83 0.53
C ARG A 491 -15.20 63.36 0.07
N HIS A 492 -16.30 62.90 -0.54
CA HIS A 492 -16.32 61.83 -1.55
C HIS A 492 -16.07 62.44 -2.96
N PRO A 493 -15.98 61.66 -4.06
CA PRO A 493 -15.81 60.20 -4.19
C PRO A 493 -14.55 59.81 -5.01
N GLU A 494 -14.21 58.51 -5.06
CA GLU A 494 -13.71 57.92 -6.31
C GLU A 494 -13.93 56.40 -6.34
N SER A 495 -14.06 55.82 -7.54
CA SER A 495 -14.40 54.40 -7.75
C SER A 495 -13.26 53.68 -8.47
N PRO A 496 -12.65 52.63 -7.86
CA PRO A 496 -11.69 51.78 -8.55
C PRO A 496 -12.35 50.98 -9.68
N LEU A 497 -12.11 51.44 -10.90
CA LEU A 497 -12.47 50.83 -12.17
C LEU A 497 -12.35 49.30 -12.17
N SER A 498 -13.41 48.61 -12.61
CA SER A 498 -13.42 47.15 -12.73
C SER A 498 -12.43 46.65 -13.80
N SER A 499 -11.31 46.08 -13.35
CA SER A 499 -10.40 45.27 -14.19
C SER A 499 -10.87 43.80 -14.21
N PRO A 500 -10.44 42.99 -15.20
CA PRO A 500 -11.22 41.83 -15.64
C PRO A 500 -11.28 40.69 -14.62
N THR A 501 -12.45 40.04 -14.55
CA THR A 501 -12.77 38.97 -13.60
C THR A 501 -11.92 37.72 -13.82
N SER A 502 -10.74 37.67 -13.19
CA SER A 502 -10.12 36.40 -12.83
C SER A 502 -11.10 35.67 -11.90
N ARG A 503 -11.82 34.67 -12.44
CA ARG A 503 -12.78 33.87 -11.68
C ARG A 503 -12.03 33.03 -10.65
N ALA A 504 -11.83 33.61 -9.47
CA ALA A 504 -11.31 32.91 -8.30
C ALA A 504 -12.29 31.78 -7.92
N VAL A 505 -12.06 30.59 -8.48
CA VAL A 505 -12.88 29.39 -8.27
C VAL A 505 -13.03 29.19 -6.76
N THR A 506 -14.27 29.14 -6.26
CA THR A 506 -14.53 29.06 -4.81
C THR A 506 -13.93 27.76 -4.24
N PRO A 507 -13.47 27.74 -2.96
CA PRO A 507 -12.79 26.58 -2.39
C PRO A 507 -13.66 25.31 -2.45
N GLY A 508 -14.97 25.44 -2.21
CA GLY A 508 -15.93 24.34 -2.38
C GLY A 508 -15.99 23.79 -3.82
N LEU A 509 -15.95 24.66 -4.83
CA LEU A 509 -15.95 24.24 -6.24
C LEU A 509 -14.61 23.59 -6.64
N ARG A 510 -13.46 24.09 -6.14
CA ARG A 510 -12.15 23.43 -6.34
C ARG A 510 -12.16 22.01 -5.76
N ARG A 511 -12.66 21.86 -4.53
CA ARG A 511 -12.82 20.58 -3.82
C ARG A 511 -13.73 19.62 -4.59
N GLN A 512 -14.85 20.12 -5.12
CA GLN A 512 -15.76 19.35 -5.97
C GLN A 512 -15.10 18.89 -7.28
N ILE A 513 -14.34 19.75 -7.96
CA ILE A 513 -13.62 19.40 -9.20
C ILE A 513 -12.57 18.33 -8.92
N LEU A 514 -11.73 18.50 -7.88
CA LEU A 514 -10.72 17.52 -7.47
C LEU A 514 -11.32 16.15 -7.12
N ARG A 515 -12.50 16.11 -6.47
CA ARG A 515 -13.25 14.85 -6.24
C ARG A 515 -13.71 14.19 -7.53
N ASN A 516 -14.24 14.96 -8.48
CA ASN A 516 -14.66 14.41 -9.77
C ASN A 516 -13.44 13.90 -10.57
N ILE A 517 -12.29 14.59 -10.53
CA ILE A 517 -11.02 14.13 -11.11
C ILE A 517 -10.56 12.81 -10.46
N ALA A 518 -10.54 12.74 -9.13
CA ALA A 518 -10.09 11.54 -8.41
C ALA A 518 -10.95 10.29 -8.74
N VAL A 519 -12.27 10.43 -8.81
CA VAL A 519 -13.18 9.31 -9.18
C VAL A 519 -13.07 8.95 -10.66
N PHE A 520 -12.91 9.93 -11.56
CA PHE A 520 -12.64 9.68 -12.98
C PHE A 520 -11.35 8.87 -13.16
N LEU A 521 -10.23 9.34 -12.58
CA LEU A 521 -8.95 8.63 -12.66
C LEU A 521 -9.01 7.25 -12.00
N PHE A 522 -9.71 7.09 -10.88
CA PHE A 522 -9.94 5.81 -10.22
C PHE A 522 -10.62 4.80 -11.18
N LEU A 523 -11.74 5.19 -11.81
CA LEU A 523 -12.44 4.34 -12.76
C LEU A 523 -11.60 4.06 -14.01
N CYS A 524 -10.87 5.04 -14.54
CA CYS A 524 -9.99 4.85 -15.70
C CYS A 524 -8.80 3.92 -15.40
N ASN A 525 -8.24 3.92 -14.18
CA ASN A 525 -7.20 2.95 -13.81
C ASN A 525 -7.77 1.53 -13.63
N ILE A 526 -8.99 1.37 -13.11
CA ILE A 526 -9.69 0.07 -13.10
C ILE A 526 -9.89 -0.43 -14.54
N SER A 527 -10.33 0.44 -15.46
CA SER A 527 -10.50 0.10 -16.87
C SER A 527 -9.20 -0.37 -17.52
N LEU A 528 -8.11 0.41 -17.40
CA LEU A 528 -6.80 0.08 -17.97
C LEU A 528 -6.07 -1.08 -17.26
N TRP A 529 -6.55 -1.50 -16.08
CA TRP A 529 -6.14 -2.74 -15.42
C TRP A 529 -6.90 -3.96 -15.98
N LEU A 530 -8.23 -3.86 -16.07
CA LEU A 530 -9.13 -4.95 -16.46
C LEU A 530 -8.79 -5.54 -17.84
N LEU A 531 -8.42 -4.68 -18.79
CA LEU A 531 -8.14 -5.05 -20.18
C LEU A 531 -6.96 -6.04 -20.31
N PRO A 532 -5.72 -5.73 -19.85
CA PRO A 532 -4.60 -6.68 -19.85
C PRO A 532 -4.73 -7.82 -18.82
N ALA A 533 -5.48 -7.63 -17.73
CA ALA A 533 -5.75 -8.68 -16.75
C ALA A 533 -6.63 -9.81 -17.33
N LEU A 534 -7.63 -9.48 -18.16
CA LEU A 534 -8.46 -10.45 -18.89
C LEU A 534 -7.84 -10.90 -20.24
N GLY A 535 -6.52 -10.81 -20.36
CA GLY A 535 -5.76 -11.40 -21.47
C GLY A 535 -5.74 -10.58 -22.78
N CYS A 536 -6.29 -9.37 -22.82
CA CYS A 536 -6.13 -8.48 -23.99
C CYS A 536 -4.73 -7.84 -23.97
N ARG A 537 -3.77 -8.52 -24.61
CA ARG A 537 -2.34 -8.17 -24.61
C ARG A 537 -1.75 -8.14 -26.04
N PRO A 538 -2.21 -7.23 -26.92
CA PRO A 538 -1.78 -7.19 -28.33
C PRO A 538 -0.27 -6.99 -28.51
N GLN A 539 0.45 -6.46 -27.51
CA GLN A 539 1.89 -6.22 -27.54
C GLN A 539 2.70 -7.50 -27.85
N TYR A 540 2.27 -8.66 -27.35
CA TYR A 540 2.94 -9.95 -27.62
C TYR A 540 2.87 -10.35 -29.10
N GLY A 541 1.83 -9.89 -29.81
CA GLY A 541 1.61 -10.16 -31.22
C GLY A 541 1.98 -8.98 -32.14
N ASN A 542 2.58 -7.90 -31.63
CA ASN A 542 2.96 -6.80 -32.49
C ASN A 542 4.23 -7.13 -33.28
N ARG A 543 4.14 -6.98 -34.60
CA ARG A 543 5.17 -7.44 -35.54
C ARG A 543 6.44 -6.58 -35.48
N LEU A 544 6.28 -5.29 -35.20
CA LEU A 544 7.32 -4.28 -35.28
C LEU A 544 8.44 -4.47 -34.23
N GLU A 545 8.07 -4.69 -32.97
CA GLU A 545 9.02 -5.00 -31.91
C GLU A 545 9.59 -6.42 -32.03
N GLN A 546 8.80 -7.38 -32.54
CA GLN A 546 9.31 -8.73 -32.84
C GLN A 546 10.38 -8.73 -33.93
N GLU A 547 10.20 -7.96 -35.01
CA GLU A 547 11.18 -7.85 -36.10
C GLU A 547 12.40 -6.99 -35.70
N THR A 548 12.25 -6.05 -34.75
CA THR A 548 13.36 -5.23 -34.23
C THR A 548 14.22 -5.94 -33.19
N PHE A 549 13.61 -6.57 -32.16
CA PHE A 549 14.32 -7.15 -31.02
C PHE A 549 14.42 -8.67 -31.07
N GLY A 550 13.66 -9.34 -31.94
CA GLY A 550 13.47 -10.78 -31.91
C GLY A 550 12.45 -11.20 -30.85
N PHE A 551 11.59 -12.17 -31.20
CA PHE A 551 10.48 -12.64 -30.36
C PHE A 551 10.88 -12.98 -28.91
N ALA A 552 12.02 -13.66 -28.69
CA ALA A 552 12.45 -14.06 -27.35
C ALA A 552 12.85 -12.88 -26.44
N ILE A 553 13.51 -11.84 -26.98
CA ILE A 553 13.90 -10.66 -26.21
C ILE A 553 12.67 -9.79 -25.95
N TRP A 554 11.81 -9.60 -26.95
CA TRP A 554 10.58 -8.83 -26.78
C TRP A 554 9.62 -9.49 -25.77
N ALA A 555 9.46 -10.81 -25.83
CA ALA A 555 8.72 -11.57 -24.83
C ALA A 555 9.30 -11.34 -23.43
N MET A 556 10.62 -11.44 -23.24
CA MET A 556 11.27 -11.17 -21.95
C MET A 556 10.97 -9.76 -21.41
N VAL A 557 11.01 -8.73 -22.27
CA VAL A 557 10.64 -7.35 -21.89
C VAL A 557 9.18 -7.26 -21.46
N LEU A 558 8.25 -7.86 -22.22
CA LEU A 558 6.82 -7.84 -21.88
C LEU A 558 6.50 -8.64 -20.60
N ASN A 559 7.14 -9.79 -20.40
CA ASN A 559 6.98 -10.63 -19.21
C ASN A 559 7.44 -9.89 -17.93
N PHE A 560 8.46 -9.03 -18.02
CA PHE A 560 8.84 -8.14 -16.92
C PHE A 560 7.91 -6.92 -16.78
N ALA A 561 7.56 -6.27 -17.89
CA ALA A 561 6.88 -4.99 -17.90
C ALA A 561 5.37 -5.06 -17.62
N MET A 562 4.67 -6.10 -18.12
CA MET A 562 3.21 -6.23 -17.98
C MET A 562 2.76 -6.43 -16.52
N PRO A 563 3.39 -7.31 -15.70
CA PRO A 563 3.04 -7.45 -14.29
C PRO A 563 3.28 -6.18 -13.46
N LEU A 564 4.36 -5.43 -13.76
CA LEU A 564 4.63 -4.14 -13.13
C LEU A 564 3.57 -3.09 -13.49
N ASN A 565 3.14 -3.04 -14.77
CA ASN A 565 2.07 -2.16 -15.22
C ASN A 565 0.70 -2.52 -14.60
N LEU A 566 0.39 -3.82 -14.43
CA LEU A 566 -0.82 -4.28 -13.72
C LEU A 566 -0.80 -3.84 -12.25
N PHE A 567 0.29 -4.11 -11.53
CA PHE A 567 0.47 -3.69 -10.14
C PHE A 567 0.44 -2.16 -9.99
N TYR A 568 1.06 -1.42 -10.91
CA TYR A 568 0.97 0.04 -10.95
C TYR A 568 -0.47 0.53 -10.98
N ARG A 569 -1.31 -0.06 -11.87
CA ARG A 569 -2.71 0.36 -12.00
C ARG A 569 -3.48 0.06 -10.72
N MET A 570 -3.33 -1.13 -10.15
CA MET A 570 -4.02 -1.52 -8.92
C MET A 570 -3.58 -0.69 -7.69
N HIS A 571 -2.29 -0.39 -7.55
CA HIS A 571 -1.77 0.53 -6.52
C HIS A 571 -2.30 1.96 -6.73
N SER A 572 -2.32 2.43 -7.98
CA SER A 572 -2.91 3.75 -8.32
C SER A 572 -4.40 3.84 -7.98
N VAL A 573 -5.18 2.78 -8.20
CA VAL A 573 -6.59 2.69 -7.77
C VAL A 573 -6.71 2.83 -6.25
N ALA A 574 -5.83 2.16 -5.49
CA ALA A 574 -5.79 2.28 -4.03
C ALA A 574 -5.48 3.72 -3.57
N SER A 575 -4.43 4.33 -4.14
CA SER A 575 -4.01 5.69 -3.79
C SER A 575 -5.04 6.75 -4.19
N LEU A 576 -5.63 6.65 -5.39
CA LEU A 576 -6.67 7.57 -5.85
C LEU A 576 -7.95 7.49 -5.01
N PHE A 577 -8.27 6.30 -4.47
CA PHE A 577 -9.38 6.14 -3.53
C PHE A 577 -9.10 6.81 -2.17
N GLU A 578 -7.86 6.77 -1.66
CA GLU A 578 -7.50 7.56 -0.48
C GLU A 578 -7.51 9.07 -0.76
N VAL A 579 -7.01 9.51 -1.93
CA VAL A 579 -7.12 10.91 -2.37
C VAL A 579 -8.58 11.36 -2.39
N PHE A 580 -9.50 10.56 -2.93
CA PHE A 580 -10.94 10.85 -2.92
C PHE A 580 -11.56 10.91 -1.51
N GLN A 581 -11.00 10.22 -0.51
CA GLN A 581 -11.45 10.35 0.88
C GLN A 581 -10.86 11.57 1.61
N LYS A 582 -9.72 12.09 1.13
CA LYS A 582 -8.99 13.20 1.73
C LYS A 582 -9.47 14.56 1.20
N VAL A 583 -9.62 14.67 -0.12
CA VAL A 583 -10.30 15.78 -0.80
C VAL A 583 -11.77 15.72 -0.47
#